data_AF-A0A3N0ATV3-F1
#
_entry.id   AF-A0A3N0ATV3-F1
#
_cell.length_a   1.000
_cell.length_b   1.000
_cell.length_c   1.000
_cell.angle_alpha   90.00
_cell.angle_beta   90.00
_cell.angle_gamma   90.00
#
_symmetry.space_group_name_H-M   'P 1'
#
loop_
_entity.id
_entity.type
_entity.pdbx_description
1 polymer ?
#
loop_
_entity_poly.entity_id
_entity_poly.type
_entity_poly.pdbx_seq_one_letter_code
_entity_poly.pdbx_strand_id
1 'polypeptide(L)' 'MNHEPAGWHYGVVISPFRMNSLASLTLIAPVTSKDNGFPLHIPIAEDNPIYGFVQVEGIQSVDLAARAASGSPR' A
#
# COMPACT_ATOMS: atom_id res chain seq x y z
N MET A 1 19.09 -16.53 6.95
CA MET A 1 18.03 -16.54 7.99
C MET A 1 16.91 -15.67 7.47
N ASN A 2 15.78 -16.30 7.17
CA ASN A 2 14.66 -15.71 6.45
C ASN A 2 14.08 -14.54 7.26
N HIS A 3 14.39 -13.31 6.86
CA HIS A 3 13.97 -12.08 7.52
C HIS A 3 12.66 -11.60 6.87
N GLU A 4 11.68 -12.48 6.79
CA GLU A 4 10.38 -12.17 6.19
C GLU A 4 9.51 -11.53 7.28
N PRO A 5 9.16 -10.23 7.20
CA PRO A 5 8.21 -9.68 8.13
C PRO A 5 6.83 -10.23 7.74
N ALA A 6 6.38 -11.26 8.46
CA ALA A 6 5.03 -11.77 8.40
C ALA A 6 4.07 -10.76 9.05
N GLY A 7 3.45 -9.89 8.24
CA GLY A 7 2.49 -8.90 8.70
C GLY A 7 1.47 -8.54 7.61
N TRP A 8 0.43 -7.81 8.00
CA TRP A 8 -0.48 -7.18 7.05
C TRP A 8 0.17 -5.90 6.51
N HIS A 9 0.29 -5.78 5.19
CA HIS A 9 0.87 -4.60 4.55
C HIS A 9 -0.27 -3.65 4.19
N TYR A 10 -0.35 -2.51 4.86
CA TYR A 10 -1.29 -1.46 4.48
C TYR A 10 -0.86 -0.82 3.14
N GLY A 11 -1.84 -0.37 2.38
CA GLY A 11 -1.62 0.37 1.15
C GLY A 11 -2.69 1.44 0.96
N VAL A 12 -2.29 2.58 0.41
CA VAL A 12 -3.19 3.69 0.12
C VAL A 12 -3.62 3.59 -1.34
N VAL A 13 -4.94 3.57 -1.58
CA VAL A 13 -5.50 3.64 -2.93
C VAL A 13 -5.35 5.06 -3.46
N ILE A 14 -4.68 5.21 -4.60
CA ILE A 14 -4.41 6.51 -5.23
C ILE A 14 -5.35 6.75 -6.41
N SER A 15 -5.81 5.68 -7.07
CA SER A 15 -6.70 5.79 -8.23
C SER A 15 -8.14 6.15 -7.82
N PRO A 16 -8.85 6.93 -8.65
CA PRO A 16 -10.25 7.28 -8.39
C PRO A 16 -11.16 6.06 -8.34
N PHE A 17 -12.17 6.10 -7.46
CA PHE A 17 -13.16 5.02 -7.33
C PHE A 17 -13.79 4.62 -8.67
N ARG A 18 -14.16 5.60 -9.51
CA ARG A 18 -14.77 5.34 -10.82
C ARG A 18 -13.87 4.50 -11.73
N MET A 19 -12.56 4.71 -11.68
CA MET A 19 -11.60 3.92 -12.44
C MET A 19 -11.53 2.50 -11.90
N ASN A 20 -11.44 2.36 -10.57
CA ASN A 20 -11.35 1.06 -9.89
C ASN A 20 -12.63 0.22 -10.08
N SER A 21 -13.78 0.85 -10.26
CA SER A 21 -15.04 0.14 -10.54
C SER A 21 -15.18 -0.33 -11.99
N LEU A 22 -14.48 0.33 -12.92
CA LEU A 22 -14.55 0.03 -14.36
C LEU A 22 -13.42 -0.89 -14.82
N ALA A 23 -12.26 -0.82 -14.16
CA ALA A 23 -11.10 -1.63 -14.45
C ALA A 23 -10.88 -2.68 -13.35
N SER A 24 -10.40 -3.87 -13.72
CA SER A 24 -9.95 -4.89 -12.74
C SER A 24 -8.63 -4.52 -12.05
N LEU A 25 -8.22 -3.26 -12.08
CA LEU A 25 -6.92 -2.79 -11.59
C LEU A 25 -7.09 -1.54 -10.73
N THR A 26 -6.35 -1.48 -9.63
CA THR A 26 -6.31 -0.36 -8.68
C THR A 26 -4.87 0.07 -8.45
N LEU A 27 -4.60 1.37 -8.45
CA LEU A 27 -3.29 1.91 -8.12
C LEU A 27 -3.16 2.06 -6.61
N ILE A 28 -2.11 1.46 -6.04
CA ILE A 28 -1.83 1.46 -4.60
C ILE A 28 -0.39 1.89 -4.34
N ALA A 29 -0.16 2.76 -3.35
CA ALA A 29 1.16 2.96 -2.74
C ALA A 29 1.25 2.19 -1.41
N PRO A 30 2.32 1.40 -1.18
CA PRO A 30 2.50 0.67 0.06
C PRO A 30 2.83 1.61 1.23
N VAL A 31 2.52 1.15 2.45
CA VAL A 31 2.86 1.84 3.70
C VAL A 31 3.99 1.10 4.41
N THR A 32 4.96 1.85 4.91
CA THR A 32 6.06 1.34 5.74
C THR A 32 6.09 2.04 7.10
N SER A 33 6.45 1.33 8.15
CA SER A 33 6.75 1.92 9.46
C SER A 33 8.18 2.45 9.55
N LYS A 34 9.02 2.20 8.54
CA LYS A 34 10.44 2.58 8.54
C LYS A 34 10.61 3.95 7.91
N ASP A 35 10.97 4.92 8.74
CA ASP A 35 11.50 6.20 8.29
C ASP A 35 12.99 6.03 7.96
N ASN A 36 13.36 6.27 6.70
CA ASN A 36 14.75 6.36 6.27
C ASN A 36 15.09 7.75 5.71
N GLY A 37 14.22 8.74 5.91
CA GLY A 37 14.35 10.09 5.36
C GLY A 37 14.25 10.15 3.83
N PHE A 38 13.65 9.16 3.18
CA PHE A 38 13.52 9.15 1.72
C PHE A 38 12.54 10.24 1.26
N PRO A 39 12.89 11.08 0.27
CA PRO A 39 12.05 12.23 -0.11
C PRO A 39 10.63 11.89 -0.60
N LEU A 40 10.39 10.64 -0.99
CA LEU A 40 9.10 10.15 -1.48
C LEU A 40 8.32 9.36 -0.42
N HIS A 41 8.79 9.35 0.82
CA HIS A 41 8.06 8.81 1.98
C HIS A 41 7.22 9.92 2.59
N ILE A 42 5.92 9.85 2.36
CA ILE A 42 4.98 10.86 2.85
C ILE A 42 4.43 10.40 4.20
N PRO A 43 4.65 11.16 5.29
CA PRO A 43 4.17 10.77 6.60
C PRO A 43 2.64 10.72 6.64
N ILE A 44 2.10 9.69 7.27
CA ILE A 44 0.68 9.62 7.59
C ILE A 44 0.43 10.51 8.82
N ALA A 45 -0.60 11.35 8.76
CA ALA A 45 -0.92 12.26 9.85
C ALA A 45 -1.30 11.49 11.13
N GLU A 46 -0.87 12.02 12.28
CA GLU A 46 -0.94 11.34 13.59
C GLU A 46 -2.37 11.04 14.08
N ASP A 47 -3.38 11.70 13.49
CA ASP A 47 -4.80 11.50 13.79
C ASP A 47 -5.42 10.29 13.07
N ASN A 48 -4.63 9.56 12.27
CA ASN A 48 -5.08 8.35 11.59
C ASN A 48 -4.85 7.08 12.42
N PRO A 49 -5.63 6.00 12.19
CA PRO A 49 -5.49 4.74 12.92
C PRO A 49 -4.22 3.94 12.57
N ILE A 50 -3.47 4.38 11.56
CA ILE A 50 -2.22 3.75 11.11
C ILE A 50 -1.09 4.77 11.18
N TYR A 51 0.09 4.32 11.59
CA TYR A 51 1.31 5.12 11.63
C TYR A 51 2.28 4.67 10.53
N GLY A 52 3.15 5.58 10.10
CA GLY A 52 4.19 5.29 9.11
C GLY A 52 4.16 6.24 7.93
N PHE A 53 4.66 5.75 6.80
CA PHE A 53 4.91 6.54 5.60
C PHE A 53 4.36 5.85 4.37
N VAL A 54 3.69 6.61 3.52
CA VAL A 54 3.29 6.17 2.18
C VAL A 54 4.50 6.23 1.25
N GLN A 55 4.86 5.11 0.64
CA GLN A 55 6.00 4.98 -0.28
C GLN A 55 5.56 5.29 -1.71
N VAL A 56 5.69 6.55 -2.14
CA VAL A 56 5.22 6.99 -3.46
C VAL A 56 6.04 6.35 -4.59
N GLU A 57 7.30 6.00 -4.35
CA GLU A 57 8.12 5.26 -5.31
C GLU A 57 7.66 3.82 -5.55
N GLY A 58 6.88 3.26 -4.62
CA GLY A 58 6.40 1.87 -4.64
C GLY A 58 5.03 1.68 -5.28
N ILE A 59 4.52 2.68 -6.02
CA ILE A 59 3.19 2.61 -6.63
C ILE A 59 3.09 1.41 -7.57
N GLN A 60 2.04 0.62 -7.39
CA GLN A 60 1.76 -0.59 -8.15
C GLN A 60 0.30 -0.61 -8.63
N SER A 61 0.08 -1.19 -9.81
CA SER A 61 -1.24 -1.51 -10.33
C SER A 61 -1.59 -2.95 -9.95
N VAL A 62 -2.68 -3.15 -9.21
CA VAL A 62 -3.03 -4.45 -8.65
C VAL A 62 -4.48 -4.82 -8.91
N ASP A 63 -4.72 -6.11 -9.14
CA ASP A 63 -6.07 -6.67 -9.17
C ASP A 63 -6.52 -6.98 -7.73
N LEU A 64 -7.42 -6.16 -7.19
CA LEU A 64 -7.95 -6.33 -5.85
C LEU A 64 -8.80 -7.59 -5.69
N ALA A 65 -9.50 -8.03 -6.74
CA ALA A 65 -10.34 -9.23 -6.68
C ALA A 65 -9.45 -10.48 -6.54
N ALA A 66 -8.37 -10.54 -7.31
CA ALA A 66 -7.38 -11.62 -7.19
C ALA A 66 -6.65 -11.60 -5.84
N ARG A 67 -6.36 -10.40 -5.29
CA ARG A 67 -5.66 -10.24 -4.00
C ARG A 67 -6.52 -10.59 -2.79
N ALA A 68 -7.83 -10.31 -2.84
CA ALA A 68 -8.77 -10.71 -1.79
C ALA A 68 -8.94 -12.24 -1.72
N ALA A 69 -8.87 -12.92 -2.86
CA ALA A 69 -9.01 -14.37 -2.95
C ALA A 69 -7.77 -15.14 -2.46
N SER A 70 -6.58 -14.56 -2.56
CA SER A 70 -5.33 -15.25 -2.21
C SER A 70 -5.00 -15.21 -0.71
N GLY A 71 -5.57 -14.30 0.07
CA GLY A 71 -5.24 -14.08 1.49
C GLY A 71 -3.74 -13.85 1.76
N SER A 72 -2.94 -13.65 0.70
CA SER A 72 -1.48 -13.68 0.73
C SER A 72 -0.95 -12.30 0.33
N PRO A 73 -0.36 -11.56 1.27
CA PRO A 73 0.26 -10.28 0.99
C PRO A 73 1.60 -10.55 0.30
N ARG A 74 1.74 -10.06 -0.94
CA ARG A 74 3.04 -9.72 -1.50
C ARG A 74 3.18 -8.21 -1.53
#